data_AF-A0A7W1SS97-F1
#
_entry.id   AF-A0A7W1SS97-F1
#
_cell.length_a   1.000
_cell.length_b   1.000
_cell.length_c   1.000
_cell.angle_alpha   90.00
_cell.angle_beta   90.00
_cell.angle_gamma   90.00
#
_symmetry.space_group_name_H-M   'P 1'
#
loop_
_entity.id
_entity.type
_entity.pdbx_description
1 polymer ?
#
loop_
_entity_poly.entity_id
_entity_poly.type
_entity_poly.pdbx_seq_one_letter_code
_entity_poly.pdbx_strand_id
1 'polypeptide(L)'
;FEENVRYFPALLPICDDEDPEAALEAGNAPALSEMRLHNGTVYRWNRPVYDVVEGQPHLRVENRVLPAGPTVADTAANAAFYFGLVRTLADDERPLWSRMSFGVADENFHTAARRGIDAVLFWPGAGEVPAAELVLRRLLPMAHEGLRRWGVDAAVRERLLGIIEARCLTGQNGAAWQVATVHRLQERRHLSRADALRTMALRYAEHMHTNEPVHTWPIED
;
A
#
# COMPACT_ATOMS: atom_id res chain seq x y z
N PHE A 1 -8.13 8.90 -18.70
CA PHE A 1 -9.54 9.33 -18.59
C PHE A 1 -10.41 8.76 -19.71
N GLU A 2 -9.97 8.76 -20.97
CA GLU A 2 -10.70 8.12 -22.09
C GLU A 2 -11.12 6.66 -21.82
N GLU A 3 -10.22 5.85 -21.27
CA GLU A 3 -10.56 4.48 -20.85
C GLU A 3 -11.74 4.42 -19.87
N ASN A 4 -11.88 5.41 -18.99
CA ASN A 4 -13.00 5.45 -18.04
C ASN A 4 -14.31 5.57 -18.81
N VAL A 5 -14.37 6.46 -19.80
CA VAL A 5 -15.56 6.68 -20.64
C VAL A 5 -15.83 5.44 -21.51
N ARG A 6 -14.78 4.83 -22.05
CA ARG A 6 -14.89 3.67 -22.95
C ARG A 6 -15.39 2.41 -22.25
N TYR A 7 -14.91 2.14 -21.04
CA TYR A 7 -15.12 0.84 -20.38
C TYR A 7 -16.08 0.89 -19.19
N PHE A 8 -16.35 2.07 -18.63
CA PHE A 8 -17.15 2.20 -17.42
C PHE A 8 -18.31 3.18 -17.67
N PRO A 9 -19.57 2.73 -17.63
CA PRO A 9 -20.73 3.60 -17.71
C PRO A 9 -20.75 4.59 -16.54
N ALA A 10 -21.23 5.81 -16.78
CA ALA A 10 -21.48 6.77 -15.71
C ALA A 10 -22.62 6.27 -14.80
N LEU A 11 -22.37 6.21 -13.50
CA LEU A 11 -23.35 5.74 -12.52
C LEU A 11 -24.33 6.82 -12.05
N LEU A 12 -23.86 8.07 -12.02
CA LEU A 12 -24.60 9.22 -11.52
C LEU A 12 -24.75 10.25 -12.66
N PRO A 13 -25.97 10.59 -13.09
CA PRO A 13 -26.21 11.57 -14.15
C PRO A 13 -26.22 12.99 -13.58
N ILE A 14 -25.17 13.35 -12.84
CA ILE A 14 -25.00 14.70 -12.29
C ILE A 14 -24.14 15.47 -13.30
N CYS A 15 -24.69 16.56 -13.82
CA CYS A 15 -23.99 17.52 -14.65
C CYS A 15 -23.88 18.85 -13.90
N ASP A 16 -22.81 19.57 -14.15
CA ASP A 16 -22.59 20.93 -13.67
C ASP A 16 -22.94 21.93 -14.78
N ASP A 17 -23.18 23.18 -14.40
CA ASP A 17 -23.57 24.23 -15.34
C ASP A 17 -22.34 24.83 -16.07
N GLU A 18 -21.11 24.50 -15.64
CA GLU A 18 -19.88 24.91 -16.31
C GLU A 18 -19.83 24.44 -17.77
N ASP A 19 -19.54 25.37 -18.68
CA ASP A 19 -19.07 25.06 -20.03
C ASP A 19 -17.53 24.96 -20.01
N PRO A 20 -16.95 23.74 -20.11
CA PRO A 20 -15.51 23.56 -19.97
C PRO A 20 -14.71 24.12 -21.16
N GLU A 21 -15.31 24.23 -22.35
CA GLU A 21 -14.66 24.82 -23.52
C GLU A 21 -14.56 26.33 -23.34
N ALA A 22 -15.66 26.98 -22.93
CA ALA A 22 -15.67 28.41 -22.65
C ALA A 22 -14.72 28.79 -21.49
N ALA A 23 -14.65 27.95 -20.44
CA ALA A 23 -13.71 28.14 -19.34
C ALA A 23 -12.24 28.10 -19.84
N LEU A 24 -11.92 27.13 -20.70
CA LEU A 24 -10.60 26.98 -21.28
C LEU A 24 -10.24 28.14 -22.22
N GLU A 25 -11.16 28.58 -23.07
CA GLU A 25 -11.00 29.74 -23.96
C GLU A 25 -10.77 31.05 -23.18
N ALA A 26 -11.40 31.18 -22.02
CA ALA A 26 -11.19 32.29 -21.10
C ALA A 26 -9.85 32.21 -20.33
N GLY A 27 -9.04 31.17 -20.56
CA GLY A 27 -7.76 30.96 -19.90
C GLY A 27 -7.85 30.38 -18.48
N ASN A 28 -9.03 29.87 -18.09
CA ASN A 28 -9.23 29.20 -16.80
C ASN A 28 -9.02 27.68 -16.93
N ALA A 29 -8.67 27.03 -15.83
CA ALA A 29 -8.70 25.58 -15.74
C ALA A 29 -10.15 25.11 -15.54
N PRO A 30 -10.75 24.34 -16.46
CA PRO A 30 -12.12 23.86 -16.31
C PRO A 30 -12.23 22.92 -15.11
N ALA A 31 -13.28 23.03 -14.31
CA ALA A 31 -13.47 22.18 -13.14
C ALA A 31 -13.66 20.70 -13.50
N LEU A 32 -14.23 20.41 -14.68
CA LEU A 32 -14.47 19.06 -15.21
C LEU A 32 -15.19 18.15 -14.19
N SER A 33 -16.26 18.65 -13.59
CA SER A 33 -16.93 18.05 -12.43
C SER A 33 -17.43 16.62 -12.72
N GLU A 34 -17.98 16.38 -13.91
CA GLU A 34 -18.56 15.12 -14.35
C GLU A 34 -17.46 14.08 -14.57
N MET A 35 -16.35 14.50 -15.18
CA MET A 35 -15.18 13.63 -15.34
C MET A 35 -14.60 13.25 -13.98
N ARG A 36 -14.49 14.21 -13.04
CA ARG A 36 -13.99 13.97 -11.68
C ARG A 36 -14.92 13.05 -10.91
N LEU A 37 -16.23 13.26 -10.99
CA LEU A 37 -17.25 12.40 -10.37
C LEU A 37 -17.19 10.98 -10.95
N HIS A 38 -17.18 10.84 -12.28
CA HIS A 38 -17.05 9.55 -12.96
C HIS A 38 -15.78 8.82 -12.52
N ASN A 39 -14.64 9.49 -12.59
CA ASN A 39 -13.35 8.94 -12.13
C ASN A 39 -13.35 8.58 -10.64
N GLY A 40 -14.14 9.29 -9.81
CA GLY A 40 -14.36 8.98 -8.40
C GLY A 40 -15.02 7.62 -8.17
N THR A 41 -15.86 7.18 -9.11
CA THR A 41 -16.60 5.91 -9.04
C THR A 41 -15.88 4.70 -9.64
N VAL A 42 -14.75 4.91 -10.34
CA VAL A 42 -13.93 3.82 -10.90
C VAL A 42 -12.80 3.44 -9.93
N TYR A 43 -12.81 2.21 -9.45
CA TYR A 43 -11.79 1.71 -8.51
C TYR A 43 -10.58 1.13 -9.26
N ARG A 44 -9.46 1.87 -9.27
CA ARG A 44 -8.16 1.42 -9.82
C ARG A 44 -7.08 1.47 -8.74
N TRP A 45 -6.10 0.57 -8.80
CA TRP A 45 -4.94 0.58 -7.89
C TRP A 45 -4.04 1.80 -8.09
N ASN A 46 -3.83 2.23 -9.34
CA ASN A 46 -3.17 3.49 -9.67
C ASN A 46 -4.19 4.36 -10.38
N ARG A 47 -4.66 5.41 -9.71
CA ARG A 47 -5.74 6.26 -10.22
C ARG A 47 -5.16 7.59 -10.71
N PRO A 48 -5.32 7.94 -12.00
CA PRO A 48 -5.07 9.31 -12.43
C PRO A 48 -6.11 10.23 -11.81
N VAL A 49 -5.67 11.35 -11.26
CA VAL A 49 -6.55 12.34 -10.63
C VAL A 49 -6.29 13.69 -11.27
N TYR A 50 -7.37 14.32 -11.71
CA TYR A 50 -7.44 15.70 -12.13
C TYR A 50 -8.16 16.49 -11.04
N ASP A 51 -7.65 17.68 -10.73
CA ASP A 51 -8.27 18.60 -9.79
C ASP A 51 -7.89 20.05 -10.16
N VAL A 52 -8.66 21.02 -9.67
CA VAL A 52 -8.30 22.44 -9.79
C VAL A 52 -8.12 23.01 -8.39
N VAL A 53 -6.92 23.50 -8.09
CA VAL A 53 -6.56 24.07 -6.78
C VAL A 53 -6.06 25.48 -7.02
N GLU A 54 -6.66 26.46 -6.35
CA GLU A 54 -6.31 27.88 -6.49
C GLU A 54 -6.31 28.35 -7.97
N GLY A 55 -7.25 27.84 -8.77
CA GLY A 55 -7.39 28.15 -10.20
C GLY A 55 -6.37 27.44 -11.11
N GLN A 56 -5.48 26.61 -10.57
CA GLN A 56 -4.48 25.86 -11.34
C GLN A 56 -4.89 24.39 -11.52
N PRO A 57 -4.67 23.80 -12.71
CA PRO A 57 -4.95 22.40 -12.94
C PRO A 57 -3.84 21.52 -12.32
N HIS A 58 -4.25 20.54 -11.52
CA HIS A 58 -3.38 19.55 -10.91
C HIS A 58 -3.64 18.16 -11.50
N LEU A 59 -2.59 17.55 -12.04
CA LEU A 59 -2.58 16.15 -12.46
C LEU A 59 -1.66 15.35 -11.56
N ARG A 60 -2.18 14.27 -10.98
CA ARG A 60 -1.42 13.35 -10.12
C ARG A 60 -1.82 11.91 -10.33
N VAL A 61 -0.95 11.00 -9.90
CA VAL A 61 -1.29 9.58 -9.77
C VAL A 61 -1.44 9.26 -8.29
N GLU A 62 -2.58 8.71 -7.92
CA GLU A 62 -2.85 8.22 -6.57
C GLU A 62 -2.58 6.71 -6.54
N ASN A 63 -1.59 6.28 -5.75
CA ASN A 63 -1.32 4.86 -5.50
C ASN A 63 -2.18 4.38 -4.32
N ARG A 64 -3.02 3.36 -4.57
CA ARG A 64 -4.00 2.82 -3.61
C ARG A 64 -3.64 1.39 -3.17
N VAL A 65 -2.37 1.02 -3.29
CA VAL A 65 -1.87 -0.34 -3.02
C VAL A 65 -1.51 -0.57 -1.56
N LEU A 66 -1.24 0.50 -0.79
CA LEU A 66 -0.79 0.37 0.59
C LEU A 66 -2.00 0.24 1.54
N PRO A 67 -2.05 -0.81 2.38
CA PRO A 67 -3.03 -0.90 3.43
C PRO A 67 -2.69 0.07 4.57
N ALA A 68 -3.68 0.42 5.39
CA ALA A 68 -3.44 1.06 6.67
C ALA A 68 -2.56 0.16 7.57
N GLY A 69 -1.58 0.75 8.27
CA GLY A 69 -0.76 0.03 9.24
C GLY A 69 -1.47 -0.07 10.61
N PRO A 70 -1.05 -1.00 11.48
CA PRO A 70 -1.58 -1.08 12.84
C PRO A 70 -1.26 0.11 13.74
N THR A 71 -0.21 0.85 13.41
CA THR A 71 0.21 2.09 14.09
C THR A 71 0.63 3.15 13.08
N VAL A 72 0.86 4.38 13.55
CA VAL A 72 1.46 5.44 12.73
C VAL A 72 2.89 5.04 12.35
N ALA A 73 3.65 4.41 13.27
CA ALA A 73 4.98 3.89 13.00
C ALA A 73 4.97 2.83 11.87
N ASP A 74 4.05 1.86 11.90
CA ASP A 74 3.89 0.85 10.86
C ASP A 74 3.47 1.47 9.51
N THR A 75 2.58 2.47 9.55
CA THR A 75 2.13 3.18 8.34
C THR A 75 3.29 3.95 7.70
N ALA A 76 4.08 4.67 8.52
CA ALA A 76 5.27 5.38 8.05
C ALA A 76 6.34 4.41 7.52
N ALA A 77 6.52 3.25 8.17
CA ALA A 77 7.43 2.21 7.70
C ALA A 77 7.01 1.67 6.33
N ASN A 78 5.72 1.36 6.15
CA ASN A 78 5.17 0.91 4.86
C ASN A 78 5.39 1.95 3.76
N ALA A 79 5.14 3.23 4.05
CA ALA A 79 5.37 4.32 3.11
C ALA A 79 6.87 4.44 2.75
N ALA A 80 7.76 4.45 3.73
CA ALA A 80 9.20 4.53 3.51
C ALA A 80 9.71 3.37 2.65
N PHE A 81 9.27 2.14 2.94
CA PHE A 81 9.63 0.97 2.15
C PHE A 81 9.14 1.06 0.71
N TYR A 82 7.85 1.38 0.52
CA TYR A 82 7.24 1.49 -0.80
C TYR A 82 7.88 2.58 -1.65
N PHE A 83 7.98 3.79 -1.11
CA PHE A 83 8.50 4.91 -1.87
C PHE A 83 10.01 4.73 -2.13
N GLY A 84 10.77 4.21 -1.17
CA GLY A 84 12.17 3.82 -1.40
C GLY A 84 12.33 2.82 -2.55
N LEU A 85 11.49 1.78 -2.58
CA LEU A 85 11.49 0.82 -3.68
C LEU A 85 11.12 1.45 -5.02
N VAL A 86 10.04 2.22 -5.06
CA VAL A 86 9.58 2.90 -6.28
C VAL A 86 10.69 3.79 -6.83
N ARG A 87 11.40 4.52 -5.97
CA ARG A 87 12.52 5.37 -6.39
C ARG A 87 13.62 4.59 -7.08
N THR A 88 14.03 3.47 -6.48
CA THR A 88 15.09 2.63 -7.04
C THR A 88 14.65 1.92 -8.31
N LEU A 89 13.42 1.39 -8.35
CA LEU A 89 12.88 0.65 -9.49
C LEU A 89 12.56 1.53 -10.69
N ALA A 90 12.11 2.77 -10.47
CA ALA A 90 11.78 3.70 -11.54
C ALA A 90 13.03 4.18 -12.30
N ASP A 91 14.17 4.24 -11.63
CA ASP A 91 15.46 4.65 -12.21
C ASP A 91 16.34 3.44 -12.62
N ASP A 92 15.83 2.21 -12.57
CA ASP A 92 16.61 1.00 -12.92
C ASP A 92 16.90 0.96 -14.43
N GLU A 93 18.19 0.90 -14.81
CA GLU A 93 18.63 0.82 -16.21
C GLU A 93 17.97 -0.35 -16.97
N ARG A 94 17.68 -1.44 -16.26
CA ARG A 94 16.96 -2.59 -16.81
C ARG A 94 15.65 -2.80 -16.03
N PRO A 95 14.57 -2.12 -16.44
CA PRO A 95 13.33 -2.11 -15.68
C PRO A 95 12.78 -3.50 -15.36
N LEU A 96 12.09 -3.63 -14.23
CA LEU A 96 11.58 -4.92 -13.76
C LEU A 96 10.63 -5.58 -14.77
N TRP A 97 9.80 -4.80 -15.46
CA TRP A 97 8.87 -5.29 -16.49
C TRP A 97 9.56 -5.83 -17.76
N SER A 98 10.86 -5.55 -17.95
CA SER A 98 11.64 -6.17 -19.02
C SER A 98 12.24 -7.53 -18.61
N ARG A 99 12.12 -7.91 -17.33
CA ARG A 99 12.72 -9.12 -16.73
C ARG A 99 11.68 -10.05 -16.10
N MET A 100 10.47 -9.55 -15.88
CA MET A 100 9.32 -10.29 -15.37
C MET A 100 8.12 -9.97 -16.23
N SER A 101 7.42 -11.01 -16.73
CA SER A 101 6.18 -10.81 -17.46
C SER A 101 5.08 -10.32 -16.51
N PHE A 102 4.08 -9.63 -17.05
CA PHE A 102 2.93 -9.21 -16.25
C PHE A 102 2.18 -10.41 -15.64
N GLY A 103 2.08 -11.53 -16.35
CA GLY A 103 1.45 -12.75 -15.81
C GLY A 103 2.12 -13.26 -14.54
N VAL A 104 3.46 -13.26 -14.49
CA VAL A 104 4.19 -13.65 -13.26
C VAL A 104 3.99 -12.62 -12.15
N ALA A 105 3.93 -11.32 -12.47
CA ALA A 105 3.63 -10.29 -11.48
C ALA A 105 2.22 -10.45 -10.90
N ASP A 106 1.23 -10.79 -11.74
CA ASP A 106 -0.15 -11.06 -11.33
C ASP A 106 -0.27 -12.31 -10.45
N GLU A 107 0.42 -13.39 -10.81
CA GLU A 107 0.50 -14.62 -10.00
C GLU A 107 1.14 -14.35 -8.64
N ASN A 108 2.24 -13.59 -8.60
CA ASN A 108 2.89 -13.14 -7.37
C ASN A 108 1.91 -12.35 -6.50
N PHE A 109 1.19 -11.39 -7.09
CA PHE A 109 0.23 -10.54 -6.38
C PHE A 109 -0.87 -11.39 -5.71
N HIS A 110 -1.50 -12.29 -6.45
CA HIS A 110 -2.53 -13.16 -5.91
C HIS A 110 -2.00 -14.16 -4.88
N THR A 111 -0.76 -14.64 -5.05
CA THR A 111 -0.11 -15.53 -4.09
C THR A 111 0.18 -14.80 -2.77
N ALA A 112 0.72 -13.59 -2.85
CA ALA A 112 0.94 -12.72 -1.68
C ALA A 112 -0.38 -12.38 -0.97
N ALA A 113 -1.44 -12.07 -1.72
CA ALA A 113 -2.75 -11.76 -1.13
C ALA A 113 -3.35 -12.94 -0.35
N ARG A 114 -3.11 -14.19 -0.79
CA ARG A 114 -3.63 -15.40 -0.12
C ARG A 114 -2.75 -15.90 1.02
N ARG A 115 -1.42 -15.84 0.86
CA ARG A 115 -0.45 -16.46 1.77
C ARG A 115 0.24 -15.45 2.70
N GLY A 116 0.07 -14.15 2.45
CA GLY A 116 0.69 -13.11 3.25
C GLY A 116 2.21 -13.22 3.27
N ILE A 117 2.78 -13.13 4.48
CA ILE A 117 4.23 -13.13 4.70
C ILE A 117 4.89 -14.48 4.40
N ASP A 118 4.10 -15.57 4.41
CA ASP A 118 4.55 -16.93 4.12
C ASP A 118 4.50 -17.27 2.61
N ALA A 119 4.19 -16.28 1.76
CA ALA A 119 4.17 -16.47 0.32
C ALA A 119 5.55 -16.85 -0.23
N VAL A 120 5.57 -17.69 -1.26
CA VAL A 120 6.73 -17.89 -2.13
C VAL A 120 6.45 -17.15 -3.43
N LEU A 121 7.37 -16.29 -3.85
CA LEU A 121 7.20 -15.38 -4.98
C LEU A 121 8.34 -15.56 -5.96
N PHE A 122 8.08 -15.36 -7.25
CA PHE A 122 9.14 -15.30 -8.25
C PHE A 122 9.78 -13.91 -8.28
N TRP A 123 11.11 -13.84 -8.31
CA TRP A 123 11.84 -12.60 -8.56
C TRP A 123 13.00 -12.81 -9.56
N PRO A 124 13.21 -11.91 -10.54
CA PRO A 124 14.28 -12.06 -11.52
C PRO A 124 15.66 -12.15 -10.87
N GLY A 125 16.41 -13.19 -11.22
CA GLY A 125 17.73 -13.47 -10.64
C GLY A 125 17.71 -14.16 -9.27
N ALA A 126 16.55 -14.34 -8.64
CA ALA A 126 16.39 -15.15 -7.43
C ALA A 126 15.54 -16.41 -7.66
N GLY A 127 14.70 -16.44 -8.71
CA GLY A 127 13.75 -17.53 -8.92
C GLY A 127 12.60 -17.46 -7.92
N GLU A 128 12.06 -18.61 -7.53
CA GLU A 128 11.09 -18.72 -6.44
C GLU A 128 11.79 -18.53 -5.09
N VAL A 129 11.29 -17.60 -4.28
CA VAL A 129 11.90 -17.20 -3.01
C VAL A 129 10.81 -16.83 -2.00
N PRO A 130 10.94 -17.20 -0.71
CA PRO A 130 10.02 -16.74 0.33
C PRO A 130 9.94 -15.22 0.39
N ALA A 131 8.74 -14.66 0.58
CA ALA A 131 8.50 -13.21 0.55
C ALA A 131 9.35 -12.48 1.61
N ALA A 132 9.44 -13.02 2.82
CA ALA A 132 10.30 -12.47 3.87
C ALA A 132 11.78 -12.46 3.46
N GLU A 133 12.27 -13.53 2.83
CA GLU A 133 13.66 -13.59 2.34
C GLU A 133 13.90 -12.61 1.20
N LEU A 134 12.97 -12.50 0.26
CA LEU A 134 13.03 -11.54 -0.84
C LEU A 134 13.10 -10.11 -0.29
N VAL A 135 12.27 -9.79 0.70
CA VAL A 135 12.27 -8.48 1.36
C VAL A 135 13.62 -8.21 2.02
N LEU A 136 14.10 -9.13 2.86
CA LEU A 136 15.36 -8.97 3.61
C LEU A 136 16.58 -8.84 2.70
N ARG A 137 16.71 -9.71 1.69
CA ARG A 137 17.95 -9.83 0.90
C ARG A 137 18.01 -8.94 -0.32
N ARG A 138 16.86 -8.50 -0.85
CA ARG A 138 16.79 -7.73 -2.11
C ARG A 138 16.06 -6.40 -1.93
N LEU A 139 14.83 -6.43 -1.44
CA LEU A 139 13.97 -5.24 -1.49
C LEU A 139 14.35 -4.20 -0.43
N LEU A 140 14.74 -4.60 0.78
CA LEU A 140 15.18 -3.65 1.81
C LEU A 140 16.43 -2.87 1.39
N PRO A 141 17.51 -3.51 0.89
CA PRO A 141 18.65 -2.77 0.34
C PRO A 141 18.25 -1.76 -0.74
N MET A 142 17.32 -2.13 -1.63
CA MET A 142 16.80 -1.23 -2.67
C MET A 142 16.00 -0.06 -2.08
N ALA A 143 15.21 -0.30 -1.02
CA ALA A 143 14.47 0.75 -0.33
C ALA A 143 15.40 1.74 0.39
N HIS A 144 16.44 1.26 1.08
CA HIS A 144 17.45 2.13 1.69
C HIS A 144 18.10 3.04 0.64
N GLU A 145 18.51 2.46 -0.50
CA GLU A 145 19.14 3.23 -1.59
C GLU A 145 18.19 4.28 -2.17
N GLY A 146 16.92 3.94 -2.41
CA GLY A 146 15.95 4.87 -2.96
C GLY A 146 15.66 6.05 -2.03
N LEU A 147 15.48 5.77 -0.73
CA LEU A 147 15.32 6.82 0.29
C LEU A 147 16.59 7.67 0.43
N ARG A 148 17.78 7.06 0.33
CA ARG A 148 19.06 7.80 0.33
C ARG A 148 19.14 8.76 -0.85
N ARG A 149 18.74 8.34 -2.06
CA ARG A 149 18.69 9.20 -3.26
C ARG A 149 17.76 10.40 -3.12
N TRP A 150 16.68 10.26 -2.35
CA TRP A 150 15.79 11.38 -2.02
C TRP A 150 16.28 12.25 -0.85
N GLY A 151 17.44 11.95 -0.26
CA GLY A 151 18.00 12.75 0.83
C GLY A 151 17.30 12.57 2.17
N VAL A 152 16.52 11.49 2.35
CA VAL A 152 15.93 11.15 3.67
C VAL A 152 17.06 10.88 4.66
N ASP A 153 16.99 11.40 5.88
CA ASP A 153 18.04 11.20 6.89
C ASP A 153 18.30 9.73 7.23
N ALA A 154 19.56 9.39 7.54
CA ALA A 154 19.97 8.02 7.84
C ALA A 154 19.22 7.43 9.04
N ALA A 155 19.12 8.15 10.16
CA ALA A 155 18.44 7.66 11.35
C ALA A 155 16.95 7.41 11.10
N VAL A 156 16.32 8.21 10.23
CA VAL A 156 14.93 7.99 9.82
C VAL A 156 14.78 6.71 8.99
N ARG A 157 15.67 6.48 8.02
CA ARG A 157 15.65 5.26 7.20
C ARG A 157 15.87 4.02 8.05
N GLU A 158 16.91 4.00 8.89
CA GLU A 158 17.23 2.84 9.75
C GLU A 158 16.07 2.52 10.69
N ARG A 159 15.47 3.53 11.33
CA ARG A 159 14.32 3.32 12.21
C ARG A 159 13.10 2.75 11.49
N LEU A 160 12.72 3.34 10.34
CA LEU A 160 11.50 2.94 9.63
C LEU A 160 11.67 1.62 8.88
N LEU A 161 12.81 1.39 8.22
CA LEU A 161 13.06 0.14 7.51
C LEU A 161 13.42 -1.00 8.46
N GLY A 162 13.97 -0.71 9.64
CA GLY A 162 14.13 -1.68 10.72
C GLY A 162 12.81 -2.29 11.21
N ILE A 163 11.69 -1.54 11.14
CA ILE A 163 10.36 -2.11 11.42
C ILE A 163 9.99 -3.17 10.38
N ILE A 164 10.27 -2.92 9.10
CA ILE A 164 9.99 -3.88 8.02
C ILE A 164 10.83 -5.14 8.23
N GLU A 165 12.13 -4.96 8.49
CA GLU A 165 13.07 -6.04 8.79
C GLU A 165 12.58 -6.90 9.95
N ALA A 166 12.23 -6.28 11.08
CA ALA A 166 11.76 -7.00 12.26
C ALA A 166 10.46 -7.77 12.02
N ARG A 167 9.52 -7.24 11.21
CA ARG A 167 8.31 -7.99 10.80
C ARG A 167 8.66 -9.21 9.95
N CYS A 168 9.65 -9.11 9.07
CA CYS A 168 10.13 -10.26 8.29
C CYS A 168 10.85 -11.30 9.16
N LEU A 169 11.64 -10.87 10.15
CA LEU A 169 12.36 -11.78 11.05
C LEU A 169 11.43 -12.51 12.04
N THR A 170 10.42 -11.81 12.54
CA THR A 170 9.46 -12.37 13.52
C THR A 170 8.27 -13.09 12.86
N GLY A 171 8.01 -12.83 11.58
CA GLY A 171 6.78 -13.26 10.90
C GLY A 171 5.53 -12.47 11.35
N GLN A 172 5.68 -11.49 12.24
CA GLN A 172 4.55 -10.78 12.85
C GLN A 172 4.26 -9.47 12.12
N ASN A 173 3.17 -9.47 11.34
CA ASN A 173 2.54 -8.26 10.80
C ASN A 173 1.12 -8.09 11.37
N GLY A 174 0.42 -7.03 10.98
CA GLY A 174 -0.93 -6.75 11.47
C GLY A 174 -1.95 -7.87 11.24
N ALA A 175 -1.90 -8.57 10.11
CA ALA A 175 -2.80 -9.68 9.84
C ALA A 175 -2.41 -10.93 10.65
N ALA A 176 -1.12 -11.26 10.67
CA ALA A 176 -0.60 -12.39 11.43
C ALA A 176 -0.88 -12.26 12.94
N TRP A 177 -0.68 -11.07 13.51
CA TRP A 177 -0.97 -10.81 14.93
C TRP A 177 -2.45 -10.98 15.26
N GLN A 178 -3.37 -10.45 14.43
CA GLN A 178 -4.81 -10.59 14.65
C GLN A 178 -5.26 -12.06 14.60
N VAL A 179 -4.76 -12.82 13.62
CA VAL A 179 -5.05 -14.24 13.48
C VAL A 179 -4.52 -15.02 14.67
N ALA A 180 -3.24 -14.84 15.02
CA ALA A 180 -2.60 -15.52 16.13
C ALA A 180 -3.29 -15.21 17.48
N THR A 181 -3.64 -13.95 17.72
CA THR A 181 -4.32 -13.51 18.95
C THR A 181 -5.69 -14.17 19.09
N VAL A 182 -6.48 -14.21 18.02
CA VAL A 182 -7.76 -14.92 18.02
C VAL A 182 -7.57 -16.39 18.38
N HIS A 183 -6.68 -17.09 17.67
CA HIS A 183 -6.46 -18.52 17.89
C HIS A 183 -6.05 -18.79 19.33
N ARG A 184 -5.13 -17.99 19.86
CA ARG A 184 -4.66 -18.09 21.23
C ARG A 184 -5.77 -17.88 22.25
N LEU A 185 -6.63 -16.88 22.07
CA LEU A 185 -7.78 -16.63 22.93
C LEU A 185 -8.80 -17.79 22.92
N GLN A 186 -9.00 -18.45 21.78
CA GLN A 186 -9.86 -19.62 21.70
C GLN A 186 -9.23 -20.85 22.37
N GLU A 187 -7.93 -21.06 22.18
CA GLU A 187 -7.21 -22.23 22.69
C GLU A 187 -6.97 -22.18 24.20
N ARG A 188 -6.52 -21.03 24.72
CA ARG A 188 -6.07 -20.88 26.11
C ARG A 188 -7.15 -20.36 27.06
N ARG A 189 -8.02 -19.49 26.55
CA ARG A 189 -9.10 -18.87 27.34
C ARG A 189 -10.47 -19.46 27.06
N HIS A 190 -10.55 -20.43 26.13
CA HIS A 190 -11.78 -21.11 25.73
C HIS A 190 -12.90 -20.15 25.31
N LEU A 191 -12.54 -18.98 24.78
CA LEU A 191 -13.51 -18.00 24.32
C LEU A 191 -14.22 -18.50 23.06
N SER A 192 -15.49 -18.12 22.91
CA SER A 192 -16.19 -18.26 21.64
C SER A 192 -15.46 -17.45 20.55
N ARG A 193 -15.67 -17.77 19.27
CA ARG A 193 -15.07 -17.00 18.16
C ARG A 193 -15.46 -15.52 18.22
N ALA A 194 -16.71 -15.23 18.59
CA ALA A 194 -17.21 -13.86 18.70
C ALA A 194 -16.52 -13.10 19.83
N ASP A 195 -16.38 -13.71 21.01
CA ASP A 195 -15.71 -13.09 22.15
C ASP A 195 -14.21 -12.91 21.90
N ALA A 196 -13.57 -13.87 21.22
CA ALA A 196 -12.18 -13.77 20.80
C ALA A 196 -11.95 -12.62 19.81
N LEU A 197 -12.84 -12.43 18.82
CA LEU A 197 -12.78 -11.29 17.89
C LEU A 197 -12.95 -9.96 18.61
N ARG A 198 -13.96 -9.87 19.49
CA ARG A 198 -14.22 -8.66 20.28
C ARG A 198 -13.01 -8.31 21.14
N THR A 199 -12.45 -9.31 21.83
CA THR A 199 -11.29 -9.13 22.70
C THR A 199 -10.05 -8.74 21.91
N MET A 200 -9.78 -9.39 20.77
CA MET A 200 -8.70 -9.03 19.87
C MET A 200 -8.83 -7.58 19.37
N ALA A 201 -10.03 -7.15 18.96
CA ALA A 201 -10.26 -5.79 18.47
C ALA A 201 -10.03 -4.72 19.55
N LEU A 202 -10.45 -4.98 20.79
CA LEU A 202 -10.17 -4.08 21.92
C LEU A 202 -8.67 -3.96 22.20
N ARG A 203 -7.96 -5.09 22.22
CA ARG A 203 -6.50 -5.13 22.40
C ARG A 203 -5.75 -4.44 21.26
N TYR A 204 -6.20 -4.65 20.03
CA TYR A 204 -5.65 -3.97 18.85
C TYR A 204 -5.77 -2.45 19.01
N ALA A 205 -6.91 -1.95 19.47
CA ALA A 205 -7.11 -0.52 19.71
C ALA A 205 -6.17 0.02 20.81
N GLU A 206 -6.01 -0.72 21.91
CA GLU A 206 -5.06 -0.37 22.98
C GLU A 206 -3.62 -0.29 22.46
N HIS A 207 -3.15 -1.33 21.76
CA HIS A 207 -1.80 -1.34 21.21
C HIS A 207 -1.60 -0.31 20.10
N MET A 208 -2.59 -0.05 19.25
CA MET A 208 -2.53 0.99 18.22
C MET A 208 -2.19 2.35 18.82
N HIS A 209 -2.79 2.68 19.97
CA HIS A 209 -2.53 3.94 20.67
C HIS A 209 -1.14 4.05 21.31
N THR A 210 -0.44 2.94 21.54
CA THR A 210 0.97 2.97 22.00
C THR A 210 1.92 3.48 20.93
N ASN A 211 1.52 3.35 19.66
CA ASN A 211 2.36 3.61 18.49
C ASN A 211 3.64 2.74 18.42
N GLU A 212 3.74 1.68 19.24
CA GLU A 212 4.80 0.68 19.13
C GLU A 212 4.56 -0.21 17.90
N PRO A 213 5.59 -0.58 17.13
CA PRO A 213 5.41 -1.37 15.92
C PRO A 213 4.80 -2.75 16.21
N VAL A 214 3.92 -3.24 15.32
CA VAL A 214 3.17 -4.48 15.57
C VAL A 214 4.02 -5.72 15.84
N HIS A 215 5.26 -5.79 15.34
CA HIS A 215 6.16 -6.93 15.62
C HIS A 215 6.58 -7.03 17.10
N THR A 216 6.39 -5.97 17.88
CA THR A 216 6.70 -5.92 19.31
C THR A 216 5.52 -6.31 20.19
N TRP A 217 4.32 -6.36 19.62
CA TRP A 217 3.09 -6.58 20.40
C TRP A 217 3.05 -8.01 20.93
N PRO A 218 2.61 -8.21 22.18
CA PRO A 218 2.47 -9.55 22.72
C PRO A 218 1.36 -10.31 22.02
N ILE A 219 1.58 -11.61 21.80
CA ILE A 219 0.50 -12.58 21.59
C ILE A 219 0.36 -13.29 22.93
N GLU A 220 -0.35 -12.66 23.87
CA GLU A 220 -0.48 -13.15 25.25
C GLU A 220 -1.08 -14.56 25.34
N ASP A 221 -0.65 -15.32 26.34
CA ASP A 221 -1.24 -16.60 26.76
C ASP A 221 -2.64 -16.48 27.39
#